data_AF-A0A3B8LCQ8-F1
#
_entry.id   AF-A0A3B8LCQ8-F1
#
_cell.length_a   1.000
_cell.length_b   1.000
_cell.length_c   1.000
_cell.angle_alpha   90.00
_cell.angle_beta   90.00
_cell.angle_gamma   90.00
#
_symmetry.space_group_name_H-M   'P 1'
#
loop_
_entity.id
_entity.type
_entity.pdbx_description
1 polymer ?
#
loop_
_entity_poly.entity_id
_entity_poly.type
_entity_poly.pdbx_seq_one_letter_code
_entity_poly.pdbx_strand_id
1 'polypeptide(L)'
;YNRALNSYRKSNRIRSRTHTAANLERIDSWLEYPFWCWKIGDTHRRRLLVRATDTTITISDGSTLEEDCRLGSGSNLDNLATQLGHWQQGGLKIRPSALSTTLFARVFLADLFIHGIGGAKYDEVTDALMADFFGIAPPEYMTLSGTLHLPLGGCHDVSQDDRSRLVSRRRRMIHNAQDFLSDGQAVELRERKTTLIAQQQADRLDNSDSSIRNRQIRYHEFRDVNRELNRHTIGARQALEGDLQEIDRQLNANSVLASREFSFCLFPETPLREFFDNSLADLN
;
A
#
# COMPACT_ATOMS: atom_id res chain seq x y z
N TYR A 1 -8.52 -27.07 -11.76
CA TYR A 1 -8.57 -25.60 -11.56
C TYR A 1 -9.52 -25.16 -10.44
N ASN A 2 -10.84 -25.08 -10.65
CA ASN A 2 -11.78 -24.52 -9.66
C ASN A 2 -11.75 -25.21 -8.28
N ARG A 3 -11.50 -26.53 -8.25
CA ARG A 3 -11.34 -27.29 -7.01
C ARG A 3 -10.19 -26.75 -6.15
N ALA A 4 -8.99 -26.63 -6.72
CA ALA A 4 -7.80 -26.11 -6.02
C ALA A 4 -8.04 -24.70 -5.46
N LEU A 5 -8.63 -23.80 -6.26
CA LEU A 5 -8.99 -22.45 -5.81
C LEU A 5 -9.98 -22.46 -4.64
N ASN A 6 -11.03 -23.27 -4.72
CA ASN A 6 -12.04 -23.35 -3.67
C ASN A 6 -11.47 -23.96 -2.39
N SER A 7 -10.61 -24.99 -2.49
CA SER A 7 -9.88 -25.55 -1.35
C SER A 7 -9.00 -24.49 -0.68
N TYR A 8 -8.20 -23.75 -1.46
CA TYR A 8 -7.35 -22.69 -0.96
C TYR A 8 -8.15 -21.60 -0.22
N ARG A 9 -9.26 -21.13 -0.82
CA ARG A 9 -10.13 -20.13 -0.18
C ARG A 9 -10.72 -20.62 1.13
N LYS A 10 -11.15 -21.88 1.17
CA LYS A 10 -11.73 -22.48 2.38
C LYS A 10 -10.68 -22.54 3.50
N SER A 11 -9.48 -23.03 3.20
CA SER A 11 -8.38 -23.11 4.16
C SER A 11 -7.94 -21.74 4.69
N ASN A 12 -7.90 -20.73 3.81
CA ASN A 12 -7.48 -19.37 4.14
C ASN A 12 -8.63 -18.44 4.57
N ARG A 13 -9.85 -18.96 4.76
CA ARG A 13 -11.05 -18.19 5.14
C ARG A 13 -11.35 -16.99 4.23
N ILE A 14 -11.03 -17.09 2.95
CA ILE A 14 -11.21 -16.04 1.96
C ILE A 14 -12.65 -16.08 1.43
N ARG A 15 -13.39 -15.00 1.64
CA ARG A 15 -14.78 -14.86 1.15
C ARG A 15 -14.87 -14.34 -0.29
N SER A 16 -13.81 -13.70 -0.78
CA SER A 16 -13.78 -13.15 -2.13
C SER A 16 -13.79 -14.26 -3.19
N ARG A 17 -14.62 -14.08 -4.22
CA ARG A 17 -14.69 -14.97 -5.39
C ARG A 17 -13.58 -14.71 -6.40
N THR A 18 -12.86 -13.60 -6.29
CA THR A 18 -11.81 -13.18 -7.24
C THR A 18 -10.41 -13.30 -6.67
N HIS A 19 -10.26 -13.34 -5.34
CA HIS A 19 -9.00 -13.68 -4.70
C HIS A 19 -8.89 -15.21 -4.53
N THR A 20 -7.81 -15.87 -4.91
CA THR A 20 -6.57 -15.34 -5.55
C THR A 20 -6.71 -15.16 -7.08
N ALA A 21 -7.61 -15.92 -7.71
CA ALA A 21 -8.05 -15.73 -9.10
C ALA A 21 -9.51 -16.16 -9.25
N ALA A 22 -10.26 -15.61 -10.20
CA ALA A 22 -11.65 -16.04 -10.45
C ALA A 22 -11.75 -17.53 -10.85
N ASN A 23 -12.88 -18.15 -10.55
CA ASN A 23 -13.21 -19.49 -11.07
C ASN A 23 -13.42 -19.41 -12.58
N LEU A 24 -13.07 -20.49 -13.27
CA LEU A 24 -13.37 -20.69 -14.70
C LEU A 24 -14.83 -21.08 -14.86
N GLU A 25 -15.45 -20.59 -15.92
CA GLU A 25 -16.86 -20.83 -16.21
C GLU A 25 -17.08 -21.88 -17.31
N ARG A 26 -18.27 -22.46 -17.31
CA ARG A 26 -18.80 -23.27 -18.40
C ARG A 26 -20.05 -22.57 -18.93
N ILE A 27 -20.04 -22.27 -20.22
CA ILE A 27 -21.13 -21.57 -20.93
C ILE A 27 -21.63 -22.53 -22.00
N ASP A 28 -22.73 -23.23 -21.75
CA ASP A 28 -23.25 -24.30 -22.62
C ASP A 28 -22.19 -25.39 -22.92
N SER A 29 -21.73 -25.43 -24.17
CA SER A 29 -20.69 -26.33 -24.68
C SER A 29 -19.27 -25.75 -24.61
N TRP A 30 -19.13 -24.49 -24.19
CA TRP A 30 -17.86 -23.80 -24.04
C TRP A 30 -17.31 -23.93 -22.63
N LEU A 31 -16.01 -24.20 -22.55
CA LEU A 31 -15.25 -24.20 -21.31
C LEU A 31 -14.26 -23.03 -21.31
N GLU A 32 -14.27 -22.23 -20.25
CA GLU A 32 -13.22 -21.26 -20.02
C GLU A 32 -11.93 -21.96 -19.62
N TYR A 33 -10.84 -21.62 -20.31
CA TYR A 33 -9.49 -22.04 -19.95
C TYR A 33 -8.74 -20.89 -19.28
N PRO A 34 -7.75 -21.16 -18.41
CA PRO A 34 -7.04 -20.14 -17.63
C PRO A 34 -5.99 -19.38 -18.48
N PHE A 35 -6.44 -18.89 -19.63
CA PHE A 35 -5.70 -18.14 -20.63
C PHE A 35 -6.51 -16.92 -21.06
N TRP A 36 -5.77 -15.90 -21.46
CA TRP A 36 -6.27 -14.70 -22.11
C TRP A 36 -6.08 -14.84 -23.62
N CYS A 37 -7.00 -14.29 -24.40
CA CYS A 37 -6.84 -14.14 -25.84
C CYS A 37 -7.28 -12.74 -26.32
N TRP A 38 -6.68 -12.29 -27.43
CA TRP A 38 -7.02 -11.03 -28.13
C TRP A 38 -6.41 -11.01 -29.54
N LYS A 39 -6.98 -10.23 -30.46
CA LYS A 39 -6.36 -9.97 -31.77
C LYS A 39 -5.50 -8.70 -31.74
N ILE A 40 -4.50 -8.63 -32.63
CA ILE A 40 -3.72 -7.41 -32.84
C ILE A 40 -4.68 -6.27 -33.21
N GLY A 41 -4.55 -5.13 -32.53
CA GLY A 41 -5.45 -3.98 -32.67
C GLY A 41 -6.50 -3.90 -31.56
N ASP A 42 -6.76 -4.99 -30.83
CA ASP A 42 -7.64 -4.96 -29.67
C ASP A 42 -7.01 -4.18 -28.51
N THR A 43 -7.84 -3.41 -27.80
CA THR A 43 -7.44 -2.68 -26.59
C THR A 43 -7.62 -3.49 -25.31
N HIS A 44 -8.31 -4.63 -25.38
CA HIS A 44 -8.66 -5.45 -24.22
C HIS A 44 -8.43 -6.92 -24.50
N ARG A 45 -7.89 -7.63 -23.49
CA ARG A 45 -7.84 -9.09 -23.48
C ARG A 45 -9.15 -9.68 -22.97
N ARG A 46 -9.53 -10.84 -23.51
CA ARG A 46 -10.73 -11.59 -23.12
C ARG A 46 -10.37 -13.00 -22.67
N ARG A 47 -11.31 -13.68 -22.01
CA ARG A 47 -11.15 -15.07 -21.56
C ARG A 47 -11.11 -16.00 -22.77
N LEU A 48 -10.23 -17.00 -22.74
CA LEU A 48 -10.22 -18.04 -23.76
C LEU A 48 -11.32 -19.06 -23.47
N LEU A 49 -12.28 -19.15 -24.38
CA LEU A 49 -13.30 -20.21 -24.41
C LEU A 49 -12.87 -21.29 -25.40
N VAL A 50 -13.07 -22.54 -25.02
CA VAL A 50 -12.73 -23.70 -25.86
C VAL A 50 -13.91 -24.65 -25.88
N ARG A 51 -14.27 -25.10 -27.08
CA ARG A 51 -15.20 -26.20 -27.32
C ARG A 51 -14.45 -27.29 -28.08
N ALA A 52 -14.33 -28.46 -27.48
CA ALA A 52 -13.66 -29.60 -28.09
C ALA A 52 -14.67 -30.70 -28.42
N THR A 53 -14.56 -31.25 -29.62
CA THR A 53 -15.21 -32.49 -30.08
C THR A 53 -14.12 -33.53 -30.37
N ASP A 54 -14.52 -34.74 -30.74
CA ASP A 54 -13.57 -35.81 -31.12
C ASP A 54 -12.69 -35.45 -32.33
N THR A 55 -13.14 -34.49 -33.15
CA THR A 55 -12.50 -34.15 -34.43
C THR A 55 -12.10 -32.68 -34.56
N THR A 56 -12.52 -31.81 -33.65
CA THR A 56 -12.26 -30.36 -33.75
C THR A 56 -12.10 -29.73 -32.38
N ILE A 57 -11.11 -28.84 -32.25
CA ILE A 57 -11.02 -27.86 -31.16
C ILE A 57 -11.36 -26.49 -31.74
N THR A 58 -12.45 -25.90 -31.25
CA THR A 58 -12.81 -24.52 -31.54
C THR A 58 -12.39 -23.63 -30.37
N ILE A 59 -11.76 -22.50 -30.67
CA ILE A 59 -11.44 -21.46 -29.69
C ILE A 59 -12.24 -20.18 -29.97
N SER A 60 -12.61 -19.47 -28.91
CA SER A 60 -13.33 -18.21 -28.98
C SER A 60 -12.92 -17.27 -27.85
N ASP A 61 -13.17 -15.97 -28.04
CA ASP A 61 -13.05 -14.95 -27.01
C ASP A 61 -14.41 -14.54 -26.39
N GLY A 62 -15.49 -15.24 -26.77
CA GLY A 62 -16.86 -14.93 -26.38
C GLY A 62 -17.50 -13.76 -27.14
N SER A 63 -16.84 -13.25 -28.18
CA SER A 63 -17.37 -12.23 -29.09
C SER A 63 -17.50 -12.78 -30.51
N THR A 64 -16.96 -12.10 -31.53
CA THR A 64 -17.01 -12.56 -32.93
C THR A 64 -15.85 -13.48 -33.31
N LEU A 65 -14.87 -13.67 -32.42
CA LEU A 65 -13.76 -14.58 -32.68
C LEU A 65 -14.21 -16.04 -32.50
N GLU A 66 -14.09 -16.83 -33.57
CA GLU A 66 -14.21 -18.28 -33.53
C GLU A 66 -13.20 -18.86 -34.52
N GLU A 67 -12.25 -19.67 -34.03
CA GLU A 67 -11.20 -20.27 -34.86
C GLU A 67 -11.19 -21.79 -34.61
N ASP A 68 -11.22 -22.57 -35.68
CA ASP A 68 -11.27 -24.03 -35.64
C ASP A 68 -9.91 -24.67 -35.90
N CYS A 69 -9.60 -25.72 -35.16
CA CYS A 69 -8.48 -26.63 -35.38
C CYS A 69 -9.02 -28.05 -35.52
N ARG A 70 -8.92 -28.63 -36.72
CA ARG A 70 -9.28 -30.04 -36.92
C ARG A 70 -8.23 -30.95 -36.28
N LEU A 71 -8.69 -31.81 -35.39
CA LEU A 71 -7.91 -32.91 -34.84
C LEU A 71 -7.85 -34.01 -35.91
N GLY A 72 -6.66 -34.32 -36.41
CA GLY A 72 -6.47 -35.53 -37.23
C GLY A 72 -6.68 -36.79 -36.38
N SER A 73 -6.83 -37.95 -37.03
CA SER A 73 -6.87 -39.24 -36.34
C SER A 73 -5.51 -39.53 -35.67
N GLY A 74 -5.44 -39.45 -34.33
CA GLY A 74 -4.24 -39.70 -33.53
C GLY A 74 -3.85 -38.52 -32.63
N SER A 75 -2.88 -38.71 -31.72
CA SER A 75 -2.37 -37.63 -30.84
C SER A 75 -1.59 -36.60 -31.65
N ASN A 76 -2.29 -35.65 -32.24
CA ASN A 76 -1.73 -34.72 -33.22
C ASN A 76 -1.27 -33.41 -32.58
N LEU A 77 -0.49 -33.51 -31.49
CA LEU A 77 0.02 -32.36 -30.75
C LEU A 77 0.84 -31.42 -31.64
N ASP A 78 1.58 -31.98 -32.60
CA ASP A 78 2.36 -31.20 -33.58
C ASP A 78 1.45 -30.37 -34.48
N ASN A 79 0.37 -30.94 -35.02
CA ASN A 79 -0.59 -30.17 -35.82
C ASN A 79 -1.27 -29.08 -35.00
N LEU A 80 -1.59 -29.34 -33.73
CA LEU A 80 -2.14 -28.31 -32.84
C LEU A 80 -1.12 -27.20 -32.60
N ALA A 81 0.15 -27.54 -32.39
CA ALA A 81 1.24 -26.57 -32.22
C ALA A 81 1.45 -25.72 -33.49
N THR A 82 1.44 -26.35 -34.67
CA THR A 82 1.50 -25.65 -35.96
C THR A 82 0.31 -24.71 -36.13
N GLN A 83 -0.90 -25.17 -35.83
CA GLN A 83 -2.11 -24.34 -35.94
C GLN A 83 -2.10 -23.16 -34.96
N LEU A 84 -1.66 -23.37 -33.73
CA LEU A 84 -1.42 -22.29 -32.76
C LEU A 84 -0.42 -21.27 -33.31
N GLY A 85 0.64 -21.72 -33.97
CA GLY A 85 1.60 -20.87 -34.67
C GLY A 85 0.96 -20.03 -35.78
N HIS A 86 0.13 -20.64 -36.63
CA HIS A 86 -0.60 -19.93 -37.68
C HIS A 86 -1.55 -18.87 -37.11
N TRP A 87 -2.31 -19.18 -36.07
CA TRP A 87 -3.16 -18.20 -35.39
C TRP A 87 -2.35 -17.02 -34.84
N GLN A 88 -1.18 -17.30 -34.25
CA GLN A 88 -0.29 -16.25 -33.74
C GLN A 88 0.28 -15.33 -34.82
N GLN A 89 0.60 -15.87 -35.99
CA GLN A 89 1.01 -15.13 -37.18
C GLN A 89 -0.15 -14.32 -37.76
N GLY A 90 -1.37 -14.87 -37.74
CA GLY A 90 -2.62 -14.19 -38.09
C GLY A 90 -3.09 -13.13 -37.07
N GLY A 91 -2.29 -12.86 -36.05
CA GLY A 91 -2.53 -11.79 -35.08
C GLY A 91 -3.32 -12.20 -33.84
N LEU A 92 -3.76 -13.45 -33.71
CA LEU A 92 -4.37 -13.94 -32.47
C LEU A 92 -3.30 -14.20 -31.41
N LYS A 93 -3.36 -13.49 -30.29
CA LYS A 93 -2.49 -13.70 -29.14
C LYS A 93 -3.22 -14.52 -28.10
N ILE A 94 -2.58 -15.58 -27.62
CA ILE A 94 -3.02 -16.38 -26.47
C ILE A 94 -1.92 -16.30 -25.42
N ARG A 95 -2.26 -15.96 -24.17
CA ARG A 95 -1.32 -15.88 -23.06
C ARG A 95 -1.88 -16.54 -21.80
N PRO A 96 -1.06 -17.26 -21.03
CA PRO A 96 -1.49 -17.82 -19.77
C PRO A 96 -1.95 -16.72 -18.79
N SER A 97 -2.91 -17.06 -17.92
CA SER A 97 -3.19 -16.26 -16.72
C SER A 97 -2.01 -16.32 -15.74
N ALA A 98 -2.03 -15.50 -14.68
CA ALA A 98 -0.95 -15.50 -13.68
C ALA A 98 -0.70 -16.90 -13.10
N LEU A 99 -1.75 -17.61 -12.67
CA LEU A 99 -1.62 -18.98 -12.14
C LEU A 99 -1.05 -19.96 -13.17
N SER A 100 -1.52 -19.91 -14.42
CA SER A 100 -0.99 -20.78 -15.48
C SER A 100 0.46 -20.44 -15.83
N THR A 101 0.83 -19.16 -15.76
CA THR A 101 2.20 -18.70 -16.03
C THR A 101 3.15 -19.26 -14.98
N THR A 102 2.82 -19.09 -13.69
CA THR A 102 3.57 -19.67 -12.58
C THR A 102 3.63 -21.18 -12.69
N LEU A 103 2.51 -21.83 -12.99
CA LEU A 103 2.46 -23.28 -13.15
C LEU A 103 3.39 -23.78 -14.25
N PHE A 104 3.37 -23.17 -15.45
CA PHE A 104 4.25 -23.59 -16.54
C PHE A 104 5.72 -23.26 -16.27
N ALA A 105 6.01 -22.10 -15.68
CA ALA A 105 7.38 -21.73 -15.35
C ALA A 105 8.00 -22.71 -14.34
N ARG A 106 7.24 -23.09 -13.30
CA ARG A 106 7.68 -24.04 -12.28
C ARG A 106 7.85 -25.45 -12.83
N VAL A 107 6.97 -25.91 -13.71
CA VAL A 107 7.04 -27.29 -14.25
C VAL A 107 8.10 -27.43 -15.35
N PHE A 108 8.25 -26.44 -16.22
CA PHE A 108 9.02 -26.61 -17.46
C PHE A 108 10.31 -25.79 -17.55
N LEU A 109 10.51 -24.77 -16.69
CA LEU A 109 11.60 -23.81 -16.86
C LEU A 109 12.54 -23.69 -15.65
N ALA A 110 12.19 -24.20 -14.47
CA ALA A 110 12.95 -23.96 -13.25
C ALA A 110 13.00 -25.19 -12.33
N ASP A 111 14.19 -25.46 -11.78
CA ASP A 111 14.37 -26.40 -10.67
C ASP A 111 13.95 -25.78 -9.32
N LEU A 112 14.20 -24.48 -9.17
CA LEU A 112 13.77 -23.66 -8.04
C LEU A 112 13.14 -22.36 -8.57
N PHE A 113 11.90 -22.10 -8.17
CA PHE A 113 11.19 -20.87 -8.57
C PHE A 113 11.18 -19.85 -7.43
N ILE A 114 11.70 -18.64 -7.69
CA ILE A 114 11.74 -17.57 -6.70
C ILE A 114 10.59 -16.59 -6.98
N HIS A 115 9.81 -16.30 -5.94
CA HIS A 115 8.67 -15.40 -6.04
C HIS A 115 8.66 -14.37 -4.89
N GLY A 116 7.98 -13.25 -5.08
CA GLY A 116 7.75 -12.27 -4.01
C GLY A 116 6.62 -12.69 -3.05
N ILE A 117 6.48 -11.99 -1.92
CA ILE A 117 5.40 -12.26 -0.93
C ILE A 117 4.00 -12.25 -1.58
N GLY A 118 3.76 -11.33 -2.52
CA GLY A 118 2.49 -11.28 -3.25
C GLY A 118 2.25 -12.53 -4.12
N GLY A 119 3.33 -13.12 -4.63
CA GLY A 119 3.35 -14.29 -5.48
C GLY A 119 3.17 -15.62 -4.75
N ALA A 120 3.70 -15.72 -3.53
CA ALA A 120 3.67 -16.95 -2.71
C ALA A 120 2.26 -17.56 -2.54
N LYS A 121 1.23 -16.71 -2.48
CA LYS A 121 -0.18 -17.14 -2.40
C LYS A 121 -0.66 -17.87 -3.66
N TYR A 122 -0.12 -17.52 -4.81
CA TYR A 122 -0.38 -18.19 -6.07
C TYR A 122 0.29 -19.56 -6.08
N ASP A 123 1.47 -19.68 -5.47
CA ASP A 123 2.25 -20.91 -5.44
C ASP A 123 1.52 -22.06 -4.74
N GLU A 124 0.90 -21.81 -3.58
CA GLU A 124 0.07 -22.81 -2.88
C GLU A 124 -1.08 -23.35 -3.76
N VAL A 125 -1.72 -22.47 -4.54
CA VAL A 125 -2.78 -22.88 -5.47
C VAL A 125 -2.19 -23.69 -6.61
N THR A 126 -1.06 -23.25 -7.17
CA THR A 126 -0.41 -23.95 -8.28
C THR A 126 0.15 -25.30 -7.86
N ASP A 127 0.57 -25.49 -6.62
CA ASP A 127 1.00 -26.79 -6.09
C ASP A 127 -0.13 -27.81 -6.16
N ALA A 128 -1.30 -27.43 -5.64
CA ALA A 128 -2.49 -28.27 -5.73
C ALA A 128 -2.88 -28.55 -7.18
N LEU A 129 -2.72 -27.58 -8.08
CA LEU A 129 -2.97 -27.78 -9.51
C LEU A 129 -1.96 -28.73 -10.16
N MET A 130 -0.68 -28.65 -9.82
CA MET A 130 0.35 -29.53 -10.37
C MET A 130 0.13 -30.97 -9.91
N ALA A 131 -0.14 -31.16 -8.62
CA ALA A 131 -0.45 -32.47 -8.06
C ALA A 131 -1.71 -33.07 -8.72
N ASP A 132 -2.79 -32.30 -8.84
CA ASP A 132 -4.06 -32.78 -9.38
C ASP A 132 -4.00 -32.99 -10.92
N PHE A 133 -3.35 -32.10 -11.67
CA PHE A 133 -3.41 -32.09 -13.13
C PHE A 133 -2.26 -32.87 -13.79
N PHE A 134 -1.03 -32.69 -13.31
CA PHE A 134 0.14 -33.39 -13.86
C PHE A 134 0.46 -34.69 -13.10
N GLY A 135 -0.09 -34.88 -11.90
CA GLY A 135 0.23 -36.06 -11.08
C GLY A 135 1.68 -36.07 -10.57
N ILE A 136 2.30 -34.90 -10.48
CA ILE A 136 3.69 -34.74 -10.02
C ILE A 136 3.73 -34.13 -8.62
N ALA A 137 4.83 -34.38 -7.90
CA ALA A 137 5.17 -33.55 -6.76
C ALA A 137 5.49 -32.12 -7.25
N PRO A 138 4.91 -31.07 -6.64
CA PRO A 138 5.18 -29.69 -7.06
C PRO A 138 6.69 -29.37 -6.95
N PRO A 139 7.32 -28.77 -7.98
CA PRO A 139 8.70 -28.31 -7.92
C PRO A 139 8.90 -27.27 -6.81
N GLU A 140 10.09 -27.20 -6.23
CA GLU A 140 10.34 -26.30 -5.10
C GLU A 140 10.22 -24.82 -5.49
N TYR A 141 9.77 -24.01 -4.54
CA TYR A 141 9.73 -22.56 -4.69
C TYR A 141 10.18 -21.87 -3.40
N MET A 142 10.71 -20.67 -3.54
CA MET A 142 11.14 -19.83 -2.43
C MET A 142 10.43 -18.48 -2.50
N THR A 143 9.97 -18.00 -1.35
CA THR A 143 9.45 -16.63 -1.22
C THR A 143 10.54 -15.73 -0.68
N LEU A 144 10.96 -14.74 -1.48
CA LEU A 144 11.95 -13.74 -1.08
C LEU A 144 11.30 -12.34 -1.11
N SER A 145 11.66 -11.50 -0.13
CA SER A 145 11.29 -10.09 -0.14
C SER A 145 12.44 -9.26 0.37
N GLY A 146 12.63 -8.09 -0.22
CA GLY A 146 13.58 -7.07 0.23
C GLY A 146 12.84 -5.76 0.42
N THR A 147 13.14 -5.06 1.51
CA THR A 147 12.63 -3.69 1.75
C THR A 147 13.81 -2.75 1.77
N LEU A 148 13.85 -1.84 0.80
CA LEU A 148 14.88 -0.82 0.67
C LEU A 148 14.20 0.55 0.59
N HIS A 149 14.82 1.56 1.21
CA HIS A 149 14.46 2.95 0.95
C HIS A 149 15.23 3.45 -0.28
N LEU A 150 14.58 4.29 -1.08
CA LEU A 150 15.26 4.94 -2.19
C LEU A 150 16.35 5.88 -1.65
N PRO A 151 17.60 5.83 -2.15
CA PRO A 151 18.72 6.56 -1.57
C PRO A 151 18.69 8.05 -1.94
N LEU A 152 17.71 8.79 -1.39
CA LEU A 152 17.45 10.21 -1.65
C LEU A 152 18.19 11.18 -0.70
N GLY A 153 19.26 10.74 -0.05
CA GLY A 153 20.03 11.59 0.88
C GLY A 153 19.58 11.56 2.34
N GLY A 154 18.71 10.60 2.72
CA GLY A 154 18.31 10.35 4.11
C GLY A 154 17.19 11.26 4.61
N CYS A 155 16.63 10.91 5.77
CA CYS A 155 15.59 11.70 6.43
C CYS A 155 16.19 12.86 7.23
N HIS A 156 15.43 13.94 7.39
CA HIS A 156 15.72 14.98 8.37
C HIS A 156 15.62 14.44 9.79
N ASP A 157 16.50 14.89 10.68
CA ASP A 157 16.51 14.52 12.10
C ASP A 157 15.45 15.31 12.89
N VAL A 158 14.18 15.04 12.59
CA VAL A 158 13.03 15.60 13.29
C VAL A 158 11.97 14.55 13.57
N SER A 159 11.35 14.67 14.73
CA SER A 159 10.33 13.74 15.20
C SER A 159 8.96 14.42 15.39
N GLN A 160 7.92 13.61 15.53
CA GLN A 160 6.60 14.11 15.96
C GLN A 160 6.63 14.67 17.39
N ASP A 161 7.59 14.25 18.21
CA ASP A 161 7.76 14.76 19.57
C ASP A 161 8.31 16.20 19.56
N ASP A 162 9.21 16.53 18.63
CA ASP A 162 9.71 17.90 18.45
C ASP A 162 8.58 18.85 18.08
N ARG A 163 7.74 18.43 17.12
CA ARG A 163 6.52 19.15 16.75
C ARG A 163 5.61 19.33 17.95
N SER A 164 5.33 18.25 18.68
CA SER A 164 4.45 18.25 19.86
C SER A 164 4.95 19.18 20.97
N ARG A 165 6.27 19.26 21.16
CA ARG A 165 6.94 20.19 22.08
C ARG A 165 6.73 21.64 21.67
N LEU A 166 6.89 21.97 20.39
CA LEU A 166 6.67 23.34 19.89
C LEU A 166 5.20 23.75 19.95
N VAL A 167 4.26 22.85 19.60
CA VAL A 167 2.82 23.10 19.73
C VAL A 167 2.44 23.35 21.19
N SER A 168 2.96 22.54 22.12
CA SER A 168 2.77 22.72 23.55
C SER A 168 3.34 24.06 24.04
N ARG A 169 4.52 24.45 23.56
CA ARG A 169 5.14 25.75 23.85
C ARG A 169 4.28 26.91 23.32
N ARG A 170 3.76 26.82 22.10
CA ARG A 170 2.89 27.84 21.48
C ARG A 170 1.63 28.05 22.29
N ARG A 171 0.99 26.94 22.70
CA ARG A 171 -0.20 26.99 23.57
C ARG A 171 0.12 27.66 24.90
N ARG A 172 1.25 27.32 25.54
CA ARG A 172 1.69 27.99 26.76
C ARG A 172 1.95 29.47 26.55
N MET A 173 2.56 29.90 25.44
CA MET A 173 2.75 31.33 25.17
C MET A 173 1.43 32.09 25.00
N ILE A 174 0.41 31.49 24.38
CA ILE A 174 -0.92 32.12 24.22
C ILE A 174 -1.61 32.33 25.57
N HIS A 175 -1.60 31.32 26.43
CA HIS A 175 -2.35 31.32 27.68
C HIS A 175 -1.55 31.86 28.88
N ASN A 176 -0.24 31.71 28.86
CA ASN A 176 0.69 32.02 29.94
C ASN A 176 1.86 32.89 29.42
N ALA A 177 1.57 33.91 28.63
CA ALA A 177 2.56 34.83 28.06
C ALA A 177 3.55 35.40 29.12
N GLN A 178 3.11 35.59 30.37
CA GLN A 178 3.94 36.07 31.47
C GLN A 178 5.14 35.17 31.81
N ASP A 179 5.08 33.88 31.46
CA ASP A 179 6.16 32.91 31.71
C ASP A 179 7.29 33.04 30.66
N PHE A 180 7.05 33.82 29.60
CA PHE A 180 7.96 34.00 28.46
C PHE A 180 8.48 35.44 28.33
N LEU A 181 8.21 36.28 29.31
CA LEU A 181 8.73 37.65 29.38
C LEU A 181 10.06 37.68 30.12
N SER A 182 10.94 38.60 29.73
CA SER A 182 12.18 38.84 30.46
C SER A 182 11.91 39.52 31.80
N ASP A 183 12.83 39.39 32.75
CA ASP A 183 12.72 40.08 34.03
C ASP A 183 12.63 41.60 33.86
N GLY A 184 11.72 42.22 34.61
CA GLY A 184 11.41 43.64 34.51
C GLY A 184 10.42 44.03 33.40
N GLN A 185 10.01 43.11 32.51
CA GLN A 185 8.97 43.40 31.51
C GLN A 185 7.57 43.19 32.07
N ALA A 186 6.68 44.16 31.79
CA ALA A 186 5.24 44.08 32.10
C ALA A 186 4.93 43.70 33.56
N VAL A 187 5.74 44.18 34.52
CA VAL A 187 5.67 43.81 35.94
C VAL A 187 4.25 43.93 36.50
N GLU A 188 3.60 45.07 36.27
CA GLU A 188 2.22 45.32 36.69
C GLU A 188 1.22 44.31 36.11
N LEU A 189 1.36 43.93 34.83
CA LEU A 189 0.50 42.94 34.19
C LEU A 189 0.76 41.52 34.74
N ARG A 190 2.01 41.18 35.10
CA ARG A 190 2.36 39.90 35.75
C ARG A 190 1.75 39.82 37.15
N GLU A 191 1.87 40.87 37.94
CA GLU A 191 1.27 40.97 39.28
C GLU A 191 -0.26 40.92 39.22
N ARG A 192 -0.86 41.65 38.28
CA ARG A 192 -2.31 41.63 38.07
C ARG A 192 -2.80 40.24 37.69
N LYS A 193 -2.14 39.55 36.77
CA LYS A 193 -2.48 38.18 36.40
C LYS A 193 -2.34 37.21 37.57
N THR A 194 -1.28 37.35 38.37
CA THR A 194 -1.06 36.51 39.56
C THR A 194 -2.19 36.70 40.58
N THR A 195 -2.62 37.94 40.79
CA THR A 195 -3.76 38.26 41.67
C THR A 195 -5.06 37.64 41.15
N LEU A 196 -5.33 37.73 39.85
CA LEU A 196 -6.50 37.13 39.23
C LEU A 196 -6.51 35.59 39.36
N ILE A 197 -5.36 34.94 39.25
CA ILE A 197 -5.21 33.49 39.45
C ILE A 197 -5.50 33.12 40.91
N ALA A 198 -4.94 33.87 41.87
CA ALA A 198 -5.19 33.64 43.29
C ALA A 198 -6.67 33.80 43.65
N GLN A 199 -7.32 34.84 43.14
CA GLN A 199 -8.75 35.07 43.32
C GLN A 199 -9.61 33.98 42.66
N GLN A 200 -9.22 33.49 41.48
CA GLN A 200 -9.90 32.36 40.81
C GLN A 200 -9.79 31.07 41.63
N GLN A 201 -8.64 30.83 42.27
CA GLN A 201 -8.43 29.67 43.14
C GLN A 201 -9.25 29.77 44.43
N ALA A 202 -9.33 30.95 45.04
CA ALA A 202 -10.11 31.20 46.25
C ALA A 202 -11.62 30.95 46.04
N ASP A 203 -12.17 31.40 44.92
CA ASP A 203 -13.62 31.34 44.65
C ASP A 203 -14.03 30.08 43.85
N ARG A 204 -13.14 29.10 43.69
CA ARG A 204 -13.32 27.96 42.78
C ARG A 204 -14.55 27.11 43.10
N LEU A 205 -14.85 26.94 44.39
CA LEU A 205 -15.97 26.14 44.89
C LEU A 205 -17.16 26.99 45.35
N ASP A 206 -17.06 28.32 45.30
CA ASP A 206 -18.13 29.24 45.72
C ASP A 206 -19.13 29.46 44.57
N ASN A 207 -20.39 29.06 44.79
CA ASN A 207 -21.49 29.19 43.84
C ASN A 207 -22.53 30.27 44.25
N SER A 208 -22.16 31.21 45.12
CA SER A 208 -23.00 32.36 45.44
C SER A 208 -23.27 33.26 44.21
N ASP A 209 -24.41 33.97 44.21
CA ASP A 209 -24.75 34.93 43.15
C ASP A 209 -23.69 36.05 43.00
N SER A 210 -23.04 36.42 44.10
CA SER A 210 -21.89 37.33 44.10
C SER A 210 -20.67 36.73 43.42
N SER A 211 -20.35 35.45 43.70
CA SER A 211 -19.25 34.74 43.03
C SER A 211 -19.51 34.60 41.52
N ILE A 212 -20.75 34.32 41.10
CA ILE A 212 -21.12 34.23 39.68
C ILE A 212 -20.88 35.56 38.95
N ARG A 213 -21.31 36.70 39.52
CA ARG A 213 -21.04 38.03 38.96
C ARG A 213 -19.54 38.34 38.94
N ASN A 214 -18.82 38.03 40.02
CA ASN A 214 -17.37 38.23 40.10
C ASN A 214 -16.62 37.39 39.06
N ARG A 215 -17.05 36.17 38.76
CA ARG A 215 -16.47 35.33 37.68
C ARG A 215 -16.59 36.00 36.31
N GLN A 216 -17.70 36.66 36.01
CA GLN A 216 -17.88 37.39 34.74
C GLN A 216 -16.92 38.58 34.63
N ILE A 217 -16.83 39.41 35.68
CA ILE A 217 -15.89 40.55 35.72
C ILE A 217 -14.44 40.03 35.57
N ARG A 218 -14.06 39.02 36.35
CA ARG A 218 -12.73 38.42 36.31
C ARG A 218 -12.39 37.82 34.95
N TYR A 219 -13.36 37.24 34.24
CA TYR A 219 -13.16 36.74 32.88
C TYR A 219 -12.77 37.86 31.90
N HIS A 220 -13.44 39.01 31.98
CA HIS A 220 -13.09 40.18 31.18
C HIS A 220 -11.70 40.71 31.53
N GLU A 221 -11.39 40.83 32.82
CA GLU A 221 -10.06 41.28 33.26
C GLU A 221 -8.95 40.31 32.84
N PHE A 222 -9.16 38.99 32.96
CA PHE A 222 -8.23 37.99 32.44
C PHE A 222 -8.00 38.14 30.94
N ARG A 223 -9.06 38.41 30.17
CA ARG A 223 -8.97 38.59 28.72
C ARG A 223 -8.16 39.85 28.37
N ASP A 224 -8.33 40.93 29.11
CA ASP A 224 -7.62 42.19 28.89
C ASP A 224 -6.14 42.06 29.25
N VAL A 225 -5.85 41.52 30.43
CA VAL A 225 -4.47 41.27 30.87
C VAL A 225 -3.76 40.30 29.93
N ASN A 226 -4.42 39.21 29.51
CA ASN A 226 -3.84 38.28 28.53
C ASN A 226 -3.61 38.93 27.17
N ARG A 227 -4.48 39.85 26.73
CA ARG A 227 -4.33 40.57 25.46
C ARG A 227 -3.08 41.45 25.49
N GLU A 228 -2.89 42.22 26.55
CA GLU A 228 -1.72 43.09 26.71
C GLU A 228 -0.43 42.28 26.89
N LEU A 229 -0.43 41.23 27.73
CA LEU A 229 0.73 40.34 27.85
C LEU A 229 1.09 39.67 26.51
N ASN A 230 0.10 39.27 25.72
CA ASN A 230 0.35 38.67 24.41
C ASN A 230 1.04 39.64 23.45
N ARG A 231 0.81 40.97 23.54
CA ARG A 231 1.49 41.97 22.71
C ARG A 231 3.00 41.95 22.89
N HIS A 232 3.48 41.71 24.12
CA HIS A 232 4.90 41.61 24.42
C HIS A 232 5.56 40.33 23.86
N THR A 233 4.77 39.32 23.49
CA THR A 233 5.29 38.03 22.97
C THR A 233 5.11 37.85 21.47
N ILE A 234 4.64 38.87 20.73
CA ILE A 234 4.34 38.76 19.29
C ILE A 234 5.53 38.24 18.49
N GLY A 235 6.73 38.83 18.67
CA GLY A 235 7.92 38.41 17.93
C GLY A 235 8.34 36.97 18.24
N ALA A 236 8.38 36.60 19.53
CA ALA A 236 8.71 35.24 19.94
C ALA A 236 7.69 34.20 19.44
N ARG A 237 6.41 34.57 19.34
CA ARG A 237 5.36 33.73 18.75
C ARG A 237 5.51 33.59 17.23
N GLN A 238 5.88 34.66 16.53
CA GLN A 238 6.15 34.61 15.10
C GLN A 238 7.35 33.71 14.79
N ALA A 239 8.42 33.81 15.58
CA ALA A 239 9.57 32.91 15.47
C ALA A 239 9.15 31.44 15.69
N LEU A 240 8.39 31.17 16.74
CA LEU A 240 7.89 29.82 17.03
C LEU A 240 6.97 29.25 15.94
N GLU A 241 6.17 30.10 15.29
CA GLU A 241 5.36 29.69 14.14
C GLU A 241 6.24 29.34 12.93
N GLY A 242 7.34 30.08 12.71
CA GLY A 242 8.35 29.74 11.72
C GLY A 242 9.01 28.39 12.00
N ASP A 243 9.41 28.13 13.26
CA ASP A 243 9.97 26.85 13.67
C ASP A 243 8.99 25.68 13.44
N LEU A 244 7.70 25.89 13.75
CA LEU A 244 6.65 24.90 13.50
C LEU A 244 6.47 24.61 12.01
N GLN A 245 6.47 25.64 11.16
CA GLN A 245 6.37 25.49 9.71
C GLN A 245 7.56 24.70 9.16
N GLU A 246 8.76 24.97 9.68
CA GLU A 246 9.97 24.27 9.25
C GLU A 246 9.96 22.79 9.67
N ILE A 247 9.57 22.48 10.91
CA ILE A 247 9.41 21.10 11.35
C ILE A 247 8.33 20.38 10.54
N ASP A 248 7.20 21.03 10.28
CA ASP A 248 6.12 20.43 9.48
C ASP A 248 6.60 20.13 8.04
N ARG A 249 7.39 21.04 7.44
CA ARG A 249 8.00 20.83 6.13
C ARG A 249 8.94 19.62 6.13
N GLN A 250 9.80 19.50 7.14
CA GLN A 250 10.75 18.39 7.25
C GLN A 250 10.06 17.06 7.54
N LEU A 251 9.05 17.02 8.40
CA LEU A 251 8.25 15.81 8.66
C LEU A 251 7.50 15.35 7.41
N ASN A 252 6.94 16.29 6.64
CA ASN A 252 6.30 15.99 5.36
C ASN A 252 7.33 15.44 4.36
N ALA A 253 8.52 16.03 4.28
CA ALA A 253 9.60 15.50 3.44
C ALA A 253 9.99 14.08 3.86
N ASN A 254 10.13 13.81 5.16
CA ASN A 254 10.42 12.48 5.70
C ASN A 254 9.37 11.44 5.30
N SER A 255 8.08 11.82 5.19
CA SER A 255 7.03 10.90 4.74
C SER A 255 7.24 10.38 3.31
N VAL A 256 7.88 11.20 2.45
CA VAL A 256 8.23 10.83 1.08
C VAL A 256 9.57 10.10 1.05
N LEU A 257 10.58 10.62 1.74
CA LEU A 257 11.94 10.07 1.76
C LEU A 257 12.00 8.67 2.39
N ALA A 258 11.14 8.40 3.38
CA ALA A 258 11.02 7.09 4.01
C ALA A 258 9.97 6.19 3.35
N SER A 259 9.36 6.61 2.23
CA SER A 259 8.37 5.80 1.54
C SER A 259 9.01 4.52 0.98
N ARG A 260 8.29 3.41 1.11
CA ARG A 260 8.67 2.07 0.60
C ARG A 260 7.91 1.70 -0.67
N GLU A 261 7.09 2.61 -1.17
CA GLU A 261 6.19 2.39 -2.31
C GLU A 261 6.80 2.84 -3.65
N PHE A 262 8.10 3.19 -3.66
CA PHE A 262 8.79 3.53 -4.90
C PHE A 262 8.95 2.30 -5.79
N SER A 263 8.67 2.45 -7.09
CA SER A 263 8.93 1.42 -8.08
C SER A 263 10.41 1.07 -8.14
N PHE A 264 10.72 -0.23 -8.25
CA PHE A 264 12.11 -0.72 -8.30
C PHE A 264 12.96 -0.06 -9.39
N CYS A 265 12.34 0.36 -10.50
CA CYS A 265 13.04 1.01 -11.62
C CYS A 265 13.62 2.39 -11.30
N LEU A 266 13.27 2.98 -10.15
CA LEU A 266 13.83 4.24 -9.67
C LEU A 266 15.13 4.02 -8.87
N PHE A 267 15.40 2.79 -8.43
CA PHE A 267 16.57 2.48 -7.60
C PHE A 267 17.82 2.37 -8.48
N PRO A 268 18.95 2.95 -8.04
CA PRO A 268 20.22 2.73 -8.73
C PRO A 268 20.60 1.26 -8.76
N GLU A 269 21.29 0.82 -9.80
CA GLU A 269 21.68 -0.59 -9.98
C GLU A 269 22.64 -1.07 -8.89
N THR A 270 23.68 -0.28 -8.58
CA THR A 270 24.75 -0.70 -7.66
C THR A 270 24.23 -1.10 -6.27
N PRO A 271 23.42 -0.28 -5.58
CA PRO A 271 22.88 -0.67 -4.27
C PRO A 271 21.94 -1.88 -4.31
N LEU A 272 21.20 -2.08 -5.41
CA LEU A 272 20.36 -3.27 -5.57
C LEU A 272 21.20 -4.53 -5.69
N ARG A 273 22.30 -4.45 -6.45
CA ARG A 273 23.22 -5.57 -6.65
C ARG A 273 23.94 -5.93 -5.36
N GLU A 274 24.46 -4.94 -4.64
CA GLU A 274 25.07 -5.13 -3.32
C GLU A 274 24.09 -5.72 -2.32
N PHE A 275 22.85 -5.23 -2.28
CA PHE A 275 21.81 -5.80 -1.43
C PHE A 275 21.54 -7.27 -1.75
N PHE A 276 21.46 -7.61 -3.04
CA PHE A 276 21.25 -8.98 -3.49
C PHE A 276 22.42 -9.90 -3.15
N ASP A 277 23.65 -9.46 -3.45
CA ASP A 277 24.87 -10.23 -3.19
C ASP A 277 25.07 -10.48 -1.68
N ASN A 278 24.82 -9.47 -0.84
CA ASN A 278 24.86 -9.63 0.63
C ASN A 278 23.77 -10.60 1.13
N SER A 279 22.55 -10.51 0.58
CA SER A 279 21.46 -11.41 0.96
C SER A 279 21.74 -12.87 0.56
N LEU A 280 22.48 -13.10 -0.54
CA LEU A 280 22.93 -14.43 -0.95
C LEU A 280 24.08 -14.95 -0.08
N ALA A 281 24.99 -14.08 0.34
CA ALA A 281 26.09 -14.47 1.22
C ALA A 281 25.59 -14.99 2.58
N ASP A 282 24.54 -14.36 3.13
CA ASP A 282 23.91 -14.77 4.39
C ASP A 282 23.18 -16.14 4.32
N LEU A 283 22.95 -16.68 3.12
CA LEU A 283 22.29 -17.97 2.91
C LEU A 283 23.27 -19.17 2.84
N ASN A 284 24.58 -18.92 2.74
CA ASN A 284 25.64 -19.95 2.69
C ASN A 284 26.31 -20.13 4.06
#